data_AF-A0A7X0J4E1-F1
#
_entry.id   AF-A0A7X0J4E1-F1
#
_cell.length_a   1.000
_cell.length_b   1.000
_cell.length_c   1.000
_cell.angle_alpha   90.00
_cell.angle_beta   90.00
_cell.angle_gamma   90.00
#
_symmetry.space_group_name_H-M   'P 1'
#
loop_
_entity.id
_entity.type
_entity.pdbx_description
1 polymer ?
#
loop_
_entity_poly.entity_id
_entity_poly.type
_entity_poly.pdbx_seq_one_letter_code
_entity_poly.pdbx_strand_id
1 'polypeptide(L)'
;MIILFYCTSVLAQSEQQQFWALNGSATAFTWDNTISNNRIDNGTGTWDNSTKNWSFNNGITNLIWRSGASAIFGGNLGTAAAGTITVSGTQSAQSLLFNPAASGNFTLTGGTITNNTGNIIANASATINSVLAGTNGLTLTGTGTVTLGGTNTYTGTTTVSSGTLLLAYGSAGVTPTLTTPVIIASGATLASNTASLNVNISGAISGAGTLSLSGAGTQSLRLYGNNSGFTGNFSEPSVSRGVMWSDNAGTGNAANTGSAAATWDLSGSFGFIETSAAATPTVQLGGLSGSTSGTSIGGFSGSGLKTFQVGALNTSTTYAGSIQDNPQTTGSPTIAFIKVGSGTLTLTSNANTYTGATTVNAGTLAFSAAVPSSNTWNIAVNATAAPSSTNSGLMTIPSFLSLAGKTVNIVLTGASTGFTWTAMTFPGLLTLIGPTLKINGATVTSGVASGGTTVTFNALSGTLTVKR
;
A
#
# COMPACT_ATOMS: atom_id res chain seq x y z
N MET A 1 -20.83 -49.70 68.84
CA MET A 1 -21.37 -48.32 68.86
C MET A 1 -20.40 -47.42 68.12
N ILE A 2 -20.56 -47.27 66.80
CA ILE A 2 -19.92 -46.21 66.03
C ILE A 2 -21.07 -45.52 65.32
N ILE A 3 -21.40 -44.34 65.82
CA ILE A 3 -22.48 -43.50 65.35
C ILE A 3 -22.03 -42.90 64.02
N LEU A 4 -22.76 -43.26 62.97
CA LEU A 4 -22.62 -42.71 61.63
C LEU A 4 -23.21 -41.30 61.64
N PHE A 5 -22.36 -40.26 61.68
CA PHE A 5 -22.79 -38.88 61.47
C PHE A 5 -22.94 -38.61 59.97
N TYR A 6 -24.16 -38.75 59.46
CA TYR A 6 -24.61 -38.13 58.22
C TYR A 6 -25.12 -36.71 58.55
N CYS A 7 -24.34 -35.67 58.23
CA CYS A 7 -24.79 -34.29 57.96
C CYS A 7 -23.55 -33.46 57.54
N THR A 8 -23.32 -33.15 56.27
CA THR A 8 -23.64 -31.87 55.60
C THR A 8 -22.81 -31.91 54.29
N SER A 9 -23.23 -31.45 53.11
CA SER A 9 -24.40 -30.69 52.68
C SER A 9 -24.56 -30.93 51.16
N VAL A 10 -25.80 -30.94 50.67
CA VAL A 10 -26.11 -30.84 49.23
C VAL A 10 -25.50 -29.55 48.63
N LEU A 11 -25.16 -28.56 49.48
CA LEU A 11 -24.42 -27.36 49.12
C LEU A 11 -22.97 -27.63 48.67
N ALA A 12 -22.25 -28.56 49.29
CA ALA A 12 -20.87 -28.88 48.89
C ALA A 12 -20.80 -29.61 47.53
N GLN A 13 -21.80 -30.44 47.22
CA GLN A 13 -21.90 -31.05 45.88
C GLN A 13 -22.39 -30.05 44.84
N SER A 14 -23.30 -29.11 45.16
CA SER A 14 -23.67 -28.06 44.21
C SER A 14 -22.54 -27.06 43.96
N GLU A 15 -21.73 -26.75 44.97
CA GLU A 15 -20.53 -25.90 44.82
C GLU A 15 -19.42 -26.62 44.06
N GLN A 16 -19.22 -27.94 44.23
CA GLN A 16 -18.26 -28.70 43.42
C GLN A 16 -18.77 -28.98 41.99
N GLN A 17 -20.08 -29.18 41.80
CA GLN A 17 -20.70 -29.27 40.47
C GLN A 17 -20.69 -27.92 39.76
N GLN A 18 -20.91 -26.80 40.47
CA GLN A 18 -20.65 -25.45 39.97
C GLN A 18 -19.17 -25.21 39.73
N PHE A 19 -18.25 -25.78 40.53
CA PHE A 19 -16.81 -25.68 40.31
C PHE A 19 -16.37 -26.47 39.07
N TRP A 20 -16.96 -27.63 38.78
CA TRP A 20 -16.67 -28.40 37.55
C TRP A 20 -17.43 -27.87 36.32
N ALA A 21 -18.60 -27.26 36.49
CA ALA A 21 -19.30 -26.51 35.43
C ALA A 21 -18.71 -25.09 35.18
N LEU A 22 -18.09 -24.46 36.19
CA LEU A 22 -17.27 -23.24 36.05
C LEU A 22 -15.92 -23.57 35.41
N ASN A 23 -15.28 -24.69 35.78
CA ASN A 23 -13.91 -25.04 35.36
C ASN A 23 -13.85 -25.92 34.10
N GLY A 24 -14.97 -26.46 33.62
CA GLY A 24 -15.08 -27.12 32.32
C GLY A 24 -15.84 -26.25 31.32
N SER A 25 -15.24 -25.98 30.15
CA SER A 25 -15.95 -25.58 28.92
C SER A 25 -16.23 -24.09 28.61
N ALA A 26 -15.83 -23.12 29.43
CA ALA A 26 -15.84 -21.73 28.94
C ALA A 26 -14.59 -21.47 28.06
N THR A 27 -14.78 -21.48 26.74
CA THR A 27 -13.71 -21.18 25.76
C THR A 27 -13.51 -19.69 25.54
N ALA A 28 -14.34 -18.83 26.13
CA ALA A 28 -14.29 -17.38 26.01
C ALA A 28 -14.67 -16.67 27.31
N PHE A 29 -14.05 -15.52 27.56
CA PHE A 29 -14.34 -14.64 28.69
C PHE A 29 -14.49 -13.19 28.22
N THR A 30 -15.47 -12.49 28.78
CA THR A 30 -15.76 -11.08 28.54
C THR A 30 -15.14 -10.21 29.63
N TRP A 31 -14.50 -9.12 29.24
CA TRP A 31 -13.93 -8.13 30.14
C TRP A 31 -15.01 -7.46 30.98
N ASP A 32 -14.86 -7.53 32.30
CA ASP A 32 -15.87 -7.10 33.26
C ASP A 32 -15.22 -6.65 34.56
N ASN A 33 -14.97 -5.34 34.69
CA ASN A 33 -14.21 -4.76 35.79
C ASN A 33 -14.89 -4.98 37.16
N THR A 34 -14.24 -5.78 38.00
CA THR A 34 -14.38 -6.05 39.46
C THR A 34 -15.75 -6.12 40.18
N ILE A 35 -16.91 -5.91 39.56
CA ILE A 35 -18.21 -6.00 40.27
C ILE A 35 -19.08 -7.12 39.68
N SER A 36 -19.29 -8.19 40.46
CA SER A 36 -20.28 -9.22 40.11
C SER A 36 -21.70 -8.71 40.38
N ASN A 37 -22.30 -8.07 39.38
CA ASN A 37 -23.60 -7.40 39.48
C ASN A 37 -24.58 -7.80 38.37
N ASN A 38 -24.37 -8.94 37.71
CA ASN A 38 -25.20 -9.43 36.59
C ASN A 38 -25.18 -8.46 35.38
N ARG A 39 -24.04 -7.79 35.18
CA ARG A 39 -23.85 -6.79 34.13
C ARG A 39 -22.38 -6.74 33.72
N ILE A 40 -22.10 -6.46 32.44
CA ILE A 40 -20.74 -6.22 31.95
C ILE A 40 -20.36 -4.75 32.17
N ASP A 41 -19.40 -4.49 33.05
CA ASP A 41 -19.04 -3.15 33.49
C ASP A 41 -17.89 -2.49 32.70
N ASN A 42 -17.28 -3.18 31.73
CA ASN A 42 -16.21 -2.64 30.88
C ASN A 42 -15.14 -1.83 31.66
N GLY A 43 -14.67 -0.70 31.12
CA GLY A 43 -13.75 0.19 31.83
C GLY A 43 -12.29 -0.27 31.88
N THR A 44 -11.51 0.46 32.66
CA THR A 44 -10.05 0.27 32.81
C THR A 44 -9.72 -0.82 33.82
N GLY A 45 -8.60 -1.51 33.65
CA GLY A 45 -8.09 -2.44 34.66
C GLY A 45 -6.88 -3.22 34.18
N THR A 46 -6.51 -4.26 34.94
CA THR A 46 -5.38 -5.13 34.61
C THR A 46 -5.86 -6.47 34.09
N TRP A 47 -5.35 -6.89 32.93
CA TRP A 47 -5.47 -8.26 32.45
C TRP A 47 -4.29 -9.07 33.01
N ASP A 48 -4.58 -9.85 34.04
CA ASP A 48 -3.65 -10.76 34.71
C ASP A 48 -4.36 -12.06 35.15
N ASN A 49 -3.62 -12.94 35.84
CA ASN A 49 -4.12 -14.22 36.33
C ASN A 49 -4.52 -14.18 37.82
N SER A 50 -4.67 -13.00 38.42
CA SER A 50 -4.93 -12.81 39.86
C SER A 50 -6.17 -11.99 40.16
N THR A 51 -6.49 -11.03 39.30
CA THR A 51 -7.57 -10.07 39.44
C THR A 51 -8.81 -10.59 38.74
N LYS A 52 -9.96 -10.51 39.41
CA LYS A 52 -11.24 -10.99 38.89
C LYS A 52 -11.89 -9.95 37.95
N ASN A 53 -11.34 -9.82 36.74
CA ASN A 53 -11.77 -8.86 35.71
C ASN A 53 -12.41 -9.51 34.48
N TRP A 54 -12.82 -10.79 34.58
CA TRP A 54 -13.34 -11.56 33.47
C TRP A 54 -14.63 -12.28 33.83
N SER A 55 -15.61 -12.30 32.94
CA SER A 55 -16.86 -13.03 33.13
C SER A 55 -17.12 -13.99 31.97
N PHE A 56 -17.64 -15.18 32.25
CA PHE A 56 -18.11 -16.13 31.22
C PHE A 56 -19.64 -16.19 31.14
N ASN A 57 -20.33 -15.45 32.00
CA ASN A 57 -21.78 -15.52 32.20
C ASN A 57 -22.39 -14.11 32.30
N ASN A 58 -21.93 -13.20 31.43
CA ASN A 58 -22.47 -11.84 31.27
C ASN A 58 -22.50 -11.03 32.57
N GLY A 59 -21.46 -11.14 33.38
CA GLY A 59 -21.26 -10.36 34.61
C GLY A 59 -21.95 -10.93 35.86
N ILE A 60 -22.53 -12.13 35.78
CA ILE A 60 -23.04 -12.83 36.99
C ILE A 60 -21.88 -13.16 37.94
N THR A 61 -20.76 -13.62 37.39
CA THR A 61 -19.53 -13.90 38.17
C THR A 61 -18.31 -13.34 37.48
N ASN A 62 -17.42 -12.74 38.27
CA ASN A 62 -16.09 -12.32 37.84
C ASN A 62 -15.07 -13.37 38.30
N LEU A 63 -14.14 -13.67 37.40
CA LEU A 63 -13.09 -14.66 37.52
C LEU A 63 -11.76 -14.07 37.09
N ILE A 64 -10.69 -14.75 37.48
CA ILE A 64 -9.35 -14.52 36.92
C ILE A 64 -9.29 -14.95 35.45
N TRP A 65 -8.34 -14.38 34.71
CA TRP A 65 -8.09 -14.82 33.34
C TRP A 65 -7.69 -16.30 33.28
N ARG A 66 -8.17 -17.01 32.25
CA ARG A 66 -7.70 -18.35 31.90
C ARG A 66 -6.87 -18.31 30.64
N SER A 67 -5.58 -18.60 30.80
CA SER A 67 -4.62 -18.70 29.69
C SER A 67 -5.16 -19.61 28.58
N GLY A 68 -5.15 -19.09 27.34
CA GLY A 68 -5.59 -19.81 26.15
C GLY A 68 -7.08 -19.71 25.84
N ALA A 69 -7.90 -19.02 26.64
CA ALA A 69 -9.29 -18.73 26.28
C ALA A 69 -9.39 -17.56 25.29
N SER A 70 -10.53 -17.39 24.61
CA SER A 70 -10.83 -16.20 23.81
C SER A 70 -11.14 -15.01 24.71
N ALA A 71 -10.51 -13.87 24.43
CA ALA A 71 -10.75 -12.61 25.15
C ALA A 71 -11.79 -11.77 24.39
N ILE A 72 -12.89 -11.44 25.07
CA ILE A 72 -13.97 -10.62 24.53
C ILE A 72 -13.98 -9.27 25.27
N PHE A 73 -14.02 -8.18 24.53
CA PHE A 73 -14.11 -6.83 25.06
C PHE A 73 -15.40 -6.18 24.57
N GLY A 74 -16.24 -5.71 25.50
CA GLY A 74 -17.57 -5.21 25.19
C GLY A 74 -18.57 -6.31 24.80
N GLY A 75 -19.77 -5.90 24.40
CA GLY A 75 -20.92 -6.80 24.24
C GLY A 75 -21.95 -6.65 25.37
N ASN A 76 -23.06 -7.38 25.24
CA ASN A 76 -24.37 -7.12 25.85
C ASN A 76 -24.45 -6.93 27.39
N LEU A 77 -25.54 -6.27 27.80
CA LEU A 77 -26.00 -5.95 29.18
C LEU A 77 -24.96 -5.20 30.03
N GLY A 78 -24.70 -3.92 29.73
CA GLY A 78 -23.96 -3.06 30.66
C GLY A 78 -23.41 -1.77 30.05
N THR A 79 -23.67 -0.66 30.73
CA THR A 79 -23.70 0.71 30.17
C THR A 79 -22.40 1.48 30.33
N ALA A 80 -21.26 0.81 30.46
CA ALA A 80 -20.00 1.46 30.76
C ALA A 80 -19.15 1.70 29.52
N ALA A 81 -18.37 2.78 29.57
CA ALA A 81 -17.41 3.14 28.54
C ALA A 81 -16.34 2.05 28.41
N ALA A 82 -15.80 1.91 27.20
CA ALA A 82 -14.56 1.19 26.99
C ALA A 82 -13.42 1.85 27.79
N GLY A 83 -12.41 1.06 28.16
CA GLY A 83 -11.28 1.57 28.92
C GLY A 83 -9.94 1.03 28.43
N THR A 84 -8.89 1.57 29.05
CA THR A 84 -7.52 1.07 28.92
C THR A 84 -7.29 -0.14 29.80
N ILE A 85 -6.92 -1.26 29.18
CA ILE A 85 -6.63 -2.53 29.83
C ILE A 85 -5.12 -2.75 29.78
N THR A 86 -4.50 -2.81 30.95
CA THR A 86 -3.07 -3.09 31.09
C THR A 86 -2.85 -4.59 31.14
N VAL A 87 -2.29 -5.15 30.07
CA VAL A 87 -1.82 -6.54 30.01
C VAL A 87 -0.62 -6.69 30.92
N SER A 88 -0.72 -7.53 31.94
CA SER A 88 0.39 -7.83 32.84
C SER A 88 1.16 -9.05 32.35
N GLY A 89 2.48 -8.92 32.21
CA GLY A 89 3.34 -10.01 31.75
C GLY A 89 2.98 -10.51 30.34
N THR A 90 2.99 -11.83 30.16
CA THR A 90 2.53 -12.47 28.91
C THR A 90 1.19 -13.16 29.14
N GLN A 91 0.19 -12.83 28.34
CA GLN A 91 -1.13 -13.45 28.35
C GLN A 91 -1.34 -14.24 27.06
N SER A 92 -1.67 -15.54 27.18
CA SER A 92 -2.09 -16.33 26.02
C SER A 92 -3.61 -16.23 25.87
N ALA A 93 -4.08 -15.96 24.64
CA ALA A 93 -5.48 -15.92 24.29
C ALA A 93 -5.72 -16.70 22.99
N GLN A 94 -6.85 -17.39 22.89
CA GLN A 94 -7.21 -18.10 21.66
C GLN A 94 -7.46 -17.14 20.50
N SER A 95 -8.17 -16.05 20.78
CA SER A 95 -8.54 -14.98 19.85
C SER A 95 -8.88 -13.71 20.63
N LEU A 96 -8.92 -12.57 19.95
CA LEU A 96 -9.41 -11.31 20.49
C LEU A 96 -10.71 -10.91 19.77
N LEU A 97 -11.75 -10.54 20.53
CA LEU A 97 -13.01 -10.05 20.01
C LEU A 97 -13.32 -8.68 20.62
N PHE A 98 -13.53 -7.68 19.79
CA PHE A 98 -13.91 -6.33 20.20
C PHE A 98 -15.34 -6.04 19.71
N ASN A 99 -16.26 -5.89 20.65
CA ASN A 99 -17.62 -5.48 20.42
C ASN A 99 -17.82 -4.03 20.86
N PRO A 100 -18.89 -3.35 20.40
CA PRO A 100 -19.24 -2.03 20.90
C PRO A 100 -19.40 -2.00 22.43
N ALA A 101 -18.90 -0.94 23.04
CA ALA A 101 -19.23 -0.53 24.41
C ALA A 101 -20.26 0.61 24.38
N ALA A 102 -20.67 1.12 25.54
CA ALA A 102 -21.59 2.26 25.60
C ALA A 102 -20.99 3.54 24.99
N SER A 103 -19.67 3.72 25.13
CA SER A 103 -18.90 4.79 24.52
C SER A 103 -17.40 4.46 24.49
N GLY A 104 -16.64 5.10 23.60
CA GLY A 104 -15.19 4.91 23.48
C GLY A 104 -14.78 3.57 22.85
N ASN A 105 -13.47 3.39 22.72
CA ASN A 105 -12.84 2.18 22.17
C ASN A 105 -11.89 1.57 23.20
N PHE A 106 -11.79 0.23 23.23
CA PHE A 106 -10.86 -0.45 24.13
C PHE A 106 -9.41 -0.20 23.71
N THR A 107 -8.52 -0.04 24.68
CA THR A 107 -7.08 0.08 24.46
C THR A 107 -6.35 -0.99 25.26
N LEU A 108 -5.66 -1.92 24.61
CA LEU A 108 -4.78 -2.88 25.27
C LEU A 108 -3.36 -2.32 25.32
N THR A 109 -2.75 -2.25 26.51
CA THR A 109 -1.40 -1.69 26.70
C THR A 109 -0.56 -2.52 27.66
N GLY A 110 0.74 -2.29 27.74
CA GLY A 110 1.65 -2.99 28.66
C GLY A 110 2.30 -4.20 28.02
N GLY A 111 2.00 -5.40 28.54
CA GLY A 111 2.69 -6.64 28.26
C GLY A 111 2.48 -7.25 26.87
N THR A 112 2.70 -8.55 26.79
CA THR A 112 2.62 -9.33 25.55
C THR A 112 1.35 -10.16 25.51
N ILE A 113 0.71 -10.22 24.34
CA ILE A 113 -0.42 -11.11 24.06
C ILE A 113 0.05 -12.15 23.04
N THR A 114 0.04 -13.42 23.41
CA THR A 114 0.18 -14.54 22.46
C THR A 114 -1.20 -14.90 21.92
N ASN A 115 -1.51 -14.49 20.69
CA ASN A 115 -2.78 -14.82 20.04
C ASN A 115 -2.66 -16.16 19.29
N ASN A 116 -3.22 -17.21 19.87
CA ASN A 116 -2.99 -18.60 19.43
C ASN A 116 -3.64 -18.94 18.08
N THR A 117 -4.61 -18.17 17.59
CA THR A 117 -5.09 -18.29 16.19
C THR A 117 -4.63 -17.15 15.30
N GLY A 118 -4.20 -16.04 15.88
CA GLY A 118 -4.01 -14.79 15.16
C GLY A 118 -5.32 -14.03 14.89
N ASN A 119 -6.49 -14.59 15.24
CA ASN A 119 -7.77 -13.96 14.92
C ASN A 119 -8.05 -12.76 15.82
N ILE A 120 -8.39 -11.65 15.17
CA ILE A 120 -8.92 -10.44 15.77
C ILE A 120 -10.24 -10.13 15.09
N ILE A 121 -11.33 -10.17 15.84
CA ILE A 121 -12.67 -9.87 15.35
C ILE A 121 -13.06 -8.50 15.89
N ALA A 122 -13.15 -7.49 15.03
CA ALA A 122 -13.43 -6.11 15.40
C ALA A 122 -14.82 -5.68 14.90
N ASN A 123 -15.85 -5.94 15.72
CA ASN A 123 -17.20 -5.41 15.51
C ASN A 123 -17.29 -3.93 15.96
N ALA A 124 -16.32 -3.47 16.73
CA ALA A 124 -16.05 -2.08 17.03
C ALA A 124 -14.55 -1.79 16.93
N SER A 125 -14.19 -0.52 16.81
CA SER A 125 -12.79 -0.10 16.74
C SER A 125 -12.07 -0.32 18.08
N ALA A 126 -10.77 -0.61 18.01
CA ALA A 126 -9.93 -0.87 19.18
C ALA A 126 -8.48 -0.47 18.92
N THR A 127 -7.72 -0.26 20.00
CA THR A 127 -6.28 0.01 19.95
C THR A 127 -5.52 -1.10 20.68
N ILE A 128 -4.50 -1.65 20.05
CA ILE A 128 -3.61 -2.65 20.63
C ILE A 128 -2.19 -2.08 20.62
N ASN A 129 -1.78 -1.56 21.77
CA ASN A 129 -0.42 -1.12 22.06
C ASN A 129 0.43 -2.23 22.71
N SER A 130 -0.20 -3.29 23.21
CA SER A 130 0.48 -4.51 23.67
C SER A 130 1.18 -5.21 22.50
N VAL A 131 2.29 -5.89 22.79
CA VAL A 131 3.00 -6.69 21.77
C VAL A 131 2.14 -7.90 21.40
N LEU A 132 1.76 -8.05 20.13
CA LEU A 132 1.22 -9.31 19.61
C LEU A 132 2.38 -10.23 19.22
N ALA A 133 2.44 -11.41 19.84
CA ALA A 133 3.50 -12.40 19.64
C ALA A 133 2.93 -13.77 19.23
N GLY A 134 3.80 -14.64 18.72
CA GLY A 134 3.49 -16.02 18.37
C GLY A 134 3.92 -16.42 16.97
N THR A 135 3.71 -17.69 16.63
CA THR A 135 4.00 -18.22 15.29
C THR A 135 2.86 -17.99 14.31
N ASN A 136 1.63 -17.87 14.80
CA ASN A 136 0.48 -17.51 13.98
C ASN A 136 0.59 -16.05 13.54
N GLY A 137 -0.07 -15.73 12.43
CA GLY A 137 -0.12 -14.37 11.92
C GLY A 137 -1.18 -13.52 12.62
N LEU A 138 -1.71 -12.55 11.89
CA LEU A 138 -2.85 -11.74 12.32
C LEU A 138 -3.94 -11.85 11.27
N THR A 139 -5.15 -12.27 11.64
CA THR A 139 -6.32 -12.22 10.76
C THR A 139 -7.35 -11.28 11.34
N LEU A 140 -7.54 -10.12 10.69
CA LEU A 140 -8.56 -9.14 11.05
C LEU A 140 -9.86 -9.42 10.28
N THR A 141 -10.96 -9.51 11.01
CA THR A 141 -12.33 -9.55 10.49
C THR A 141 -13.22 -8.55 11.23
N GLY A 142 -14.42 -8.30 10.73
CA GLY A 142 -15.34 -7.28 11.26
C GLY A 142 -15.21 -5.95 10.52
N THR A 143 -16.00 -4.96 10.93
CA THR A 143 -16.12 -3.65 10.26
C THR A 143 -15.32 -2.54 10.95
N GLY A 144 -14.83 -2.78 12.17
CA GLY A 144 -14.11 -1.81 12.97
C GLY A 144 -12.69 -1.53 12.47
N THR A 145 -12.09 -0.48 13.03
CA THR A 145 -10.68 -0.15 12.85
C THR A 145 -9.87 -0.69 14.03
N VAL A 146 -8.91 -1.56 13.77
CA VAL A 146 -7.92 -1.98 14.77
C VAL A 146 -6.64 -1.20 14.56
N THR A 147 -6.28 -0.39 15.55
CA THR A 147 -5.02 0.35 15.57
C THR A 147 -3.93 -0.48 16.24
N LEU A 148 -2.88 -0.82 15.51
CA LEU A 148 -1.67 -1.44 16.08
C LEU A 148 -0.66 -0.35 16.42
N GLY A 149 -0.38 -0.19 17.71
CA GLY A 149 0.60 0.78 18.24
C GLY A 149 1.82 0.16 18.91
N GLY A 150 1.84 -1.16 19.11
CA GLY A 150 2.97 -1.89 19.71
C GLY A 150 3.96 -2.49 18.69
N THR A 151 5.15 -2.87 19.16
CA THR A 151 6.14 -3.63 18.37
C THR A 151 5.73 -5.09 18.28
N ASN A 152 4.93 -5.46 17.29
CA ASN A 152 4.49 -6.84 17.14
C ASN A 152 5.65 -7.77 16.74
N THR A 153 5.69 -8.98 17.31
CA THR A 153 6.75 -9.98 17.11
C THR A 153 6.23 -11.31 16.56
N TYR A 154 4.95 -11.35 16.16
CA TYR A 154 4.41 -12.52 15.47
C TYR A 154 5.12 -12.74 14.13
N THR A 155 5.19 -14.00 13.69
CA THR A 155 5.96 -14.39 12.48
C THR A 155 5.09 -14.86 11.31
N GLY A 156 3.80 -15.08 11.52
CA GLY A 156 2.88 -15.44 10.45
C GLY A 156 2.37 -14.24 9.64
N THR A 157 1.64 -14.54 8.56
CA THR A 157 1.04 -13.57 7.63
C THR A 157 0.01 -12.66 8.30
N THR A 158 0.02 -11.38 7.93
CA THR A 158 -1.05 -10.43 8.28
C THR A 158 -2.12 -10.42 7.20
N THR A 159 -3.34 -10.82 7.54
CA THR A 159 -4.51 -10.85 6.65
C THR A 159 -5.57 -9.88 7.15
N VAL A 160 -5.88 -8.86 6.35
CA VAL A 160 -7.02 -7.97 6.57
C VAL A 160 -8.17 -8.47 5.70
N SER A 161 -9.08 -9.23 6.31
CA SER A 161 -10.22 -9.84 5.59
C SER A 161 -11.37 -8.86 5.40
N SER A 162 -11.59 -7.98 6.38
CA SER A 162 -12.58 -6.89 6.33
C SER A 162 -12.19 -5.79 7.33
N GLY A 163 -12.82 -4.62 7.23
CA GLY A 163 -12.56 -3.50 8.14
C GLY A 163 -11.23 -2.81 7.84
N THR A 164 -10.66 -2.16 8.85
CA THR A 164 -9.40 -1.41 8.71
C THR A 164 -8.36 -1.87 9.73
N LEU A 165 -7.18 -2.26 9.26
CA LEU A 165 -5.99 -2.37 10.10
C LEU A 165 -5.20 -1.07 9.98
N LEU A 166 -5.11 -0.30 11.06
CA LEU A 166 -4.36 0.96 11.09
C LEU A 166 -3.01 0.73 11.78
N LEU A 167 -1.93 0.93 11.03
CA LEU A 167 -0.57 1.04 11.58
C LEU A 167 -0.38 2.49 12.04
N ALA A 168 -0.33 2.71 13.35
CA ALA A 168 -0.10 4.03 13.93
C ALA A 168 0.87 3.96 15.10
N TYR A 169 1.38 5.11 15.51
CA TYR A 169 2.23 5.21 16.69
C TYR A 169 1.38 4.97 17.95
N GLY A 170 1.74 3.95 18.74
CA GLY A 170 1.36 3.92 20.15
C GLY A 170 2.08 5.03 20.91
N SER A 171 1.65 5.33 22.13
CA SER A 171 2.22 6.34 23.03
C SER A 171 3.70 6.15 23.41
N ALA A 172 4.38 5.12 22.88
CA ALA A 172 5.75 4.74 23.21
C ALA A 172 6.80 5.08 22.12
N GLY A 173 6.45 5.83 21.06
CA GLY A 173 7.42 6.26 20.05
C GLY A 173 8.04 5.12 19.22
N VAL A 174 7.34 3.99 19.12
CA VAL A 174 7.76 2.81 18.35
C VAL A 174 7.36 2.97 16.89
N THR A 175 8.28 2.67 15.97
CA THR A 175 8.02 2.55 14.53
C THR A 175 7.19 1.28 14.24
N PRO A 176 5.94 1.40 13.73
CA PRO A 176 5.20 0.24 13.25
C PRO A 176 5.96 -0.40 12.09
N THR A 177 6.24 -1.70 12.21
CA THR A 177 6.84 -2.48 11.13
C THR A 177 6.01 -3.72 10.87
N LEU A 178 5.80 -4.04 9.59
CA LEU A 178 5.27 -5.33 9.15
C LEU A 178 6.35 -6.03 8.32
N THR A 179 6.98 -7.04 8.91
CA THR A 179 8.05 -7.82 8.28
C THR A 179 7.55 -9.08 7.59
N THR A 180 6.36 -9.55 7.95
CA THR A 180 5.71 -10.75 7.39
C THR A 180 4.80 -10.39 6.21
N PRO A 181 4.47 -11.33 5.31
CA PRO A 181 3.57 -11.06 4.18
C PRO A 181 2.24 -10.46 4.63
N VAL A 182 1.67 -9.59 3.80
CA VAL A 182 0.42 -8.89 4.07
C VAL A 182 -0.59 -9.17 2.95
N ILE A 183 -1.79 -9.59 3.31
CA ILE A 183 -2.91 -9.83 2.38
C ILE A 183 -4.03 -8.86 2.74
N ILE A 184 -4.45 -8.03 1.79
CA ILE A 184 -5.57 -7.10 1.95
C ILE A 184 -6.71 -7.57 1.05
N ALA A 185 -7.75 -8.14 1.65
CA ALA A 185 -8.90 -8.64 0.91
C ALA A 185 -9.70 -7.49 0.27
N SER A 186 -10.50 -7.83 -0.75
CA SER A 186 -11.39 -6.86 -1.40
C SER A 186 -12.32 -6.21 -0.38
N GLY A 187 -12.40 -4.87 -0.38
CA GLY A 187 -13.21 -4.09 0.57
C GLY A 187 -12.55 -3.87 1.95
N ALA A 188 -11.41 -4.50 2.24
CA ALA A 188 -10.62 -4.24 3.43
C ALA A 188 -9.59 -3.12 3.21
N THR A 189 -9.11 -2.52 4.29
CA THR A 189 -8.10 -1.45 4.25
C THR A 189 -6.93 -1.74 5.19
N LEU A 190 -5.71 -1.66 4.68
CA LEU A 190 -4.51 -1.41 5.47
C LEU A 190 -4.22 0.08 5.44
N ALA A 191 -4.35 0.76 6.57
CA ALA A 191 -4.06 2.17 6.70
C ALA A 191 -2.72 2.37 7.44
N SER A 192 -2.01 3.43 7.06
CA SER A 192 -0.76 3.86 7.69
C SER A 192 -0.89 5.30 8.14
N ASN A 193 -0.66 5.60 9.41
CA ASN A 193 -0.54 6.97 9.91
C ASN A 193 0.94 7.34 9.99
N THR A 194 1.37 8.31 9.19
CA THR A 194 2.78 8.72 9.10
C THR A 194 3.04 10.06 9.78
N ALA A 195 2.25 10.39 10.82
CA ALA A 195 2.33 11.65 11.57
C ALA A 195 3.73 11.96 12.10
N SER A 196 4.38 10.99 12.77
CA SER A 196 5.56 11.25 13.61
C SER A 196 6.80 10.40 13.32
N LEU A 197 6.65 9.17 12.81
CA LEU A 197 7.78 8.36 12.31
C LEU A 197 7.44 7.77 10.94
N ASN A 198 8.42 7.11 10.33
CA ASN A 198 8.16 6.36 9.09
C ASN A 198 7.45 5.05 9.44
N VAL A 199 6.53 4.62 8.58
CA VAL A 199 5.95 3.27 8.66
C VAL A 199 6.66 2.40 7.63
N ASN A 200 7.14 1.24 8.05
CA ASN A 200 7.96 0.36 7.22
C ASN A 200 7.21 -0.96 6.98
N ILE A 201 6.91 -1.27 5.72
CA ILE A 201 6.31 -2.56 5.32
C ILE A 201 7.33 -3.31 4.47
N SER A 202 7.97 -4.30 5.10
CA SER A 202 8.96 -5.17 4.45
C SER A 202 8.36 -6.48 3.93
N GLY A 203 7.21 -6.87 4.46
CA GLY A 203 6.41 -7.96 3.92
C GLY A 203 5.90 -7.68 2.51
N ALA A 204 5.83 -8.72 1.67
CA ALA A 204 5.15 -8.67 0.40
C ALA A 204 3.66 -8.35 0.60
N ILE A 205 3.14 -7.34 -0.09
CA ILE A 205 1.72 -6.97 -0.08
C ILE A 205 1.01 -7.65 -1.25
N SER A 206 -0.16 -8.22 -0.98
CA SER A 206 -1.01 -8.85 -1.99
C SER A 206 -2.50 -8.61 -1.72
N GLY A 207 -3.34 -8.97 -2.70
CA GLY A 207 -4.79 -8.83 -2.62
C GLY A 207 -5.33 -7.55 -3.25
N ALA A 208 -6.66 -7.42 -3.25
CA ALA A 208 -7.41 -6.42 -4.01
C ALA A 208 -7.95 -5.27 -3.15
N GLY A 209 -7.65 -5.23 -1.85
CA GLY A 209 -8.11 -4.17 -0.96
C GLY A 209 -7.33 -2.86 -1.09
N THR A 210 -7.53 -1.97 -0.13
CA THR A 210 -6.91 -0.64 -0.14
C THR A 210 -5.69 -0.58 0.76
N LEU A 211 -4.59 -0.04 0.24
CA LEU A 211 -3.47 0.48 1.03
C LEU A 211 -3.60 2.01 1.09
N SER A 212 -3.80 2.57 2.28
CA SER A 212 -4.07 4.01 2.44
C SER A 212 -3.05 4.68 3.35
N LEU A 213 -2.54 5.83 2.93
CA LEU A 213 -1.88 6.77 3.85
C LEU A 213 -2.95 7.64 4.52
N SER A 214 -2.73 7.93 5.79
CA SER A 214 -3.61 8.77 6.60
C SER A 214 -2.78 9.77 7.42
N GLY A 215 -3.35 10.96 7.62
CA GLY A 215 -2.78 12.01 8.46
C GLY A 215 -1.82 12.98 7.76
N ALA A 216 -1.72 14.19 8.30
CA ALA A 216 -0.86 15.27 7.80
C ALA A 216 0.57 15.22 8.38
N GLY A 217 1.24 14.08 8.17
CA GLY A 217 2.49 13.78 8.87
C GLY A 217 3.76 14.39 8.29
N THR A 218 4.84 14.35 9.07
CA THR A 218 6.19 14.71 8.62
C THR A 218 7.00 13.50 8.19
N GLN A 219 6.39 12.30 8.10
CA GLN A 219 7.07 11.04 7.84
C GLN A 219 6.37 10.15 6.78
N SER A 220 7.07 9.12 6.24
CA SER A 220 6.70 8.38 5.00
C SER A 220 6.15 7.00 5.29
N LEU A 221 5.37 6.46 4.35
CA LEU A 221 5.27 5.02 4.19
C LEU A 221 6.43 4.52 3.32
N ARG A 222 7.18 3.53 3.80
CA ARG A 222 8.20 2.83 3.03
C ARG A 222 7.74 1.42 2.68
N LEU A 223 7.78 1.11 1.39
CA LEU A 223 7.51 -0.21 0.84
C LEU A 223 8.83 -0.85 0.46
N TYR A 224 9.14 -2.01 1.06
CA TYR A 224 10.34 -2.78 0.75
C TYR A 224 10.04 -4.16 0.17
N GLY A 225 8.82 -4.67 0.37
CA GLY A 225 8.42 -6.01 -0.06
C GLY A 225 8.21 -6.14 -1.57
N ASN A 226 8.19 -7.38 -2.08
CA ASN A 226 7.73 -7.66 -3.43
C ASN A 226 6.20 -7.60 -3.46
N ASN A 227 5.66 -6.53 -4.01
CA ASN A 227 4.24 -6.21 -4.04
C ASN A 227 3.59 -6.56 -5.39
N SER A 228 4.23 -7.38 -6.23
CA SER A 228 3.68 -7.79 -7.54
C SER A 228 2.32 -8.50 -7.46
N GLY A 229 1.99 -9.09 -6.30
CA GLY A 229 0.67 -9.69 -6.03
C GLY A 229 -0.40 -8.71 -5.53
N PHE A 230 -0.07 -7.42 -5.35
CA PHE A 230 -1.04 -6.41 -4.97
C PHE A 230 -1.83 -5.97 -6.20
N THR A 231 -3.15 -6.19 -6.18
CA THR A 231 -4.06 -5.86 -7.28
C THR A 231 -5.08 -4.78 -6.87
N GLY A 232 -4.87 -4.19 -5.71
CA GLY A 232 -5.80 -3.27 -5.08
C GLY A 232 -5.52 -1.80 -5.41
N ASN A 233 -5.94 -0.94 -4.50
CA ASN A 233 -5.80 0.51 -4.64
C ASN A 233 -4.83 1.07 -3.60
N PHE A 234 -3.80 1.77 -4.05
CA PHE A 234 -3.03 2.67 -3.21
C PHE A 234 -3.67 4.06 -3.22
N SER A 235 -4.01 4.59 -2.04
CA SER A 235 -4.59 5.92 -1.87
C SER A 235 -3.74 6.79 -0.94
N GLU A 236 -3.26 7.90 -1.49
CA GLU A 236 -2.53 8.92 -0.75
C GLU A 236 -3.26 10.27 -0.83
N PRO A 237 -3.99 10.67 0.23
CA PRO A 237 -4.66 11.96 0.32
C PRO A 237 -3.69 13.15 0.26
N SER A 238 -4.19 14.33 -0.11
CA SER A 238 -3.38 15.55 -0.32
C SER A 238 -2.65 16.11 0.89
N VAL A 239 -3.12 15.75 2.09
CA VAL A 239 -2.46 16.12 3.34
C VAL A 239 -1.29 15.19 3.68
N SER A 240 -1.21 14.03 3.03
CA SER A 240 -0.19 13.02 3.32
C SER A 240 1.17 13.48 2.83
N ARG A 241 2.22 13.01 3.49
CA ARG A 241 3.57 13.37 3.08
C ARG A 241 4.05 12.60 1.86
N GLY A 242 4.12 11.28 1.94
CA GLY A 242 4.70 10.54 0.82
C GLY A 242 4.84 9.05 1.00
N VAL A 243 4.92 8.36 -0.13
CA VAL A 243 5.35 6.97 -0.24
C VAL A 243 6.79 6.90 -0.77
N MET A 244 7.53 5.89 -0.30
CA MET A 244 8.86 5.56 -0.80
C MET A 244 8.92 4.08 -1.18
N TRP A 245 9.31 3.82 -2.42
CA TRP A 245 9.64 2.51 -2.97
C TRP A 245 11.12 2.24 -2.73
N SER A 246 11.44 1.38 -1.76
CA SER A 246 12.78 1.29 -1.18
C SER A 246 13.45 -0.07 -1.40
N ASP A 247 14.77 -0.07 -1.64
CA ASP A 247 15.56 -1.30 -1.78
C ASP A 247 16.01 -1.92 -0.45
N ASN A 248 15.59 -1.35 0.68
CA ASN A 248 16.00 -1.75 2.03
C ASN A 248 17.52 -1.79 2.19
N ALA A 249 18.21 -0.70 1.83
CA ALA A 249 19.67 -0.60 1.91
C ALA A 249 20.42 -1.62 1.03
N GLY A 250 19.92 -1.84 -0.19
CA GLY A 250 20.65 -2.60 -1.22
C GLY A 250 20.26 -4.06 -1.39
N THR A 251 19.10 -4.50 -0.90
CA THR A 251 18.60 -5.87 -1.15
C THR A 251 18.16 -6.09 -2.61
N GLY A 252 18.17 -5.05 -3.45
CA GLY A 252 17.78 -5.12 -4.87
C GLY A 252 16.27 -5.19 -5.11
N ASN A 253 15.44 -5.16 -4.07
CA ASN A 253 14.01 -5.42 -4.19
C ASN A 253 13.17 -4.23 -4.71
N ALA A 254 13.75 -3.03 -4.85
CA ALA A 254 13.01 -1.82 -5.24
C ALA A 254 12.19 -2.00 -6.53
N ALA A 255 12.64 -2.80 -7.50
CA ALA A 255 11.91 -3.08 -8.74
C ALA A 255 10.52 -3.71 -8.51
N ASN A 256 10.35 -4.46 -7.42
CA ASN A 256 9.10 -5.15 -7.11
C ASN A 256 8.29 -4.47 -6.02
N THR A 257 8.68 -3.28 -5.57
CA THR A 257 7.96 -2.57 -4.50
C THR A 257 6.69 -1.87 -4.99
N GLY A 258 6.55 -1.66 -6.30
CA GLY A 258 5.30 -1.28 -6.95
C GLY A 258 4.47 -2.50 -7.38
N SER A 259 3.41 -2.25 -8.15
CA SER A 259 2.62 -3.30 -8.81
C SER A 259 1.99 -2.80 -10.11
N ALA A 260 2.15 -3.59 -11.17
CA ALA A 260 1.49 -3.39 -12.46
C ALA A 260 -0.02 -3.70 -12.42
N ALA A 261 -0.49 -4.42 -11.40
CA ALA A 261 -1.88 -4.81 -11.26
C ALA A 261 -2.69 -3.89 -10.31
N ALA A 262 -2.06 -2.87 -9.73
CA ALA A 262 -2.69 -1.95 -8.77
C ALA A 262 -2.90 -0.54 -9.33
N THR A 263 -3.88 0.17 -8.77
CA THR A 263 -4.03 1.63 -8.96
C THR A 263 -3.22 2.37 -7.90
N TRP A 264 -2.68 3.53 -8.28
CA TRP A 264 -1.84 4.39 -7.46
C TRP A 264 -2.33 5.83 -7.59
N ASP A 265 -3.13 6.26 -6.60
CA ASP A 265 -3.56 7.65 -6.46
C ASP A 265 -2.59 8.40 -5.54
N LEU A 266 -1.70 9.17 -6.15
CA LEU A 266 -0.65 9.94 -5.49
C LEU A 266 -1.06 11.40 -5.45
N SER A 267 -1.72 11.81 -4.37
CA SER A 267 -2.11 13.21 -4.17
C SER A 267 -1.35 13.89 -3.03
N GLY A 268 -0.51 13.18 -2.27
CA GLY A 268 0.28 13.73 -1.15
C GLY A 268 1.44 14.62 -1.60
N SER A 269 2.47 14.79 -0.77
CA SER A 269 3.61 15.64 -1.15
C SER A 269 4.54 14.96 -2.16
N PHE A 270 4.74 13.63 -2.06
CA PHE A 270 5.62 12.92 -2.98
C PHE A 270 5.43 11.40 -3.11
N GLY A 271 5.91 10.84 -4.22
CA GLY A 271 6.18 9.40 -4.37
C GLY A 271 7.59 9.15 -4.90
N PHE A 272 8.50 8.64 -4.06
CA PHE A 272 9.92 8.54 -4.44
C PHE A 272 10.46 7.11 -4.52
N ILE A 273 11.41 6.91 -5.42
CA ILE A 273 12.26 5.71 -5.44
C ILE A 273 13.48 5.98 -4.56
N GLU A 274 13.66 5.16 -3.52
CA GLU A 274 14.75 5.24 -2.55
C GLU A 274 15.65 4.00 -2.71
N THR A 275 16.82 4.14 -3.34
CA THR A 275 17.78 3.04 -3.40
C THR A 275 19.17 3.49 -3.02
N SER A 276 19.97 2.53 -2.57
CA SER A 276 21.40 2.70 -2.45
C SER A 276 22.08 2.88 -3.84
N ALA A 277 23.24 3.55 -3.84
CA ALA A 277 24.22 3.60 -4.94
C ALA A 277 23.66 3.85 -6.37
N ALA A 278 24.27 3.18 -7.36
CA ALA A 278 23.96 3.28 -8.79
C ALA A 278 22.84 2.32 -9.26
N ALA A 279 22.01 1.79 -8.34
CA ALA A 279 20.97 0.82 -8.68
C ALA A 279 19.97 1.36 -9.71
N THR A 280 19.46 0.48 -10.58
CA THR A 280 18.56 0.85 -11.69
C THR A 280 17.20 0.15 -11.65
N PRO A 281 16.39 0.33 -10.58
CA PRO A 281 15.10 -0.31 -10.47
C PRO A 281 14.08 0.23 -11.47
N THR A 282 13.10 -0.61 -11.80
CA THR A 282 11.85 -0.20 -12.45
C THR A 282 10.70 -0.42 -11.49
N VAL A 283 10.12 0.65 -10.96
CA VAL A 283 8.90 0.58 -10.14
C VAL A 283 7.69 0.60 -11.05
N GLN A 284 6.84 -0.41 -10.92
CA GLN A 284 5.62 -0.56 -11.72
C GLN A 284 4.43 0.08 -11.02
N LEU A 285 3.68 0.92 -11.72
CA LEU A 285 2.42 1.53 -11.26
C LEU A 285 1.32 1.21 -12.28
N GLY A 286 0.45 0.24 -11.96
CA GLY A 286 -0.55 -0.26 -12.89
C GLY A 286 -1.42 0.83 -13.51
N GLY A 287 -2.02 1.68 -12.68
CA GLY A 287 -2.62 2.95 -13.09
C GLY A 287 -2.12 4.07 -12.18
N LEU A 288 -1.66 5.18 -12.75
CA LEU A 288 -1.19 6.35 -12.00
C LEU A 288 -2.21 7.48 -12.09
N SER A 289 -2.69 7.96 -10.96
CA SER A 289 -3.51 9.16 -10.85
C SER A 289 -3.03 10.06 -9.72
N GLY A 290 -3.54 11.28 -9.66
CA GLY A 290 -3.24 12.23 -8.59
C GLY A 290 -3.80 13.61 -8.91
N SER A 291 -4.39 14.26 -7.92
CA SER A 291 -5.11 15.52 -8.11
C SER A 291 -4.32 16.76 -7.67
N THR A 292 -3.28 16.59 -6.86
CA THR A 292 -2.49 17.70 -6.31
C THR A 292 -1.35 18.06 -7.25
N SER A 293 -1.32 19.30 -7.72
CA SER A 293 -0.26 19.79 -8.62
C SER A 293 1.12 19.91 -7.96
N GLY A 294 1.14 20.06 -6.64
CA GLY A 294 2.36 20.11 -5.83
C GLY A 294 3.01 18.73 -5.58
N THR A 295 2.33 17.62 -5.89
CA THR A 295 2.92 16.29 -5.74
C THR A 295 4.07 16.11 -6.72
N SER A 296 5.15 15.51 -6.26
CA SER A 296 6.28 15.12 -7.12
C SER A 296 6.52 13.62 -7.06
N ILE A 297 6.68 12.97 -8.21
CA ILE A 297 7.32 11.65 -8.28
C ILE A 297 8.75 11.80 -8.78
N GLY A 298 9.67 11.05 -8.19
CA GLY A 298 11.10 11.24 -8.44
C GLY A 298 12.02 10.26 -7.72
N GLY A 299 13.32 10.53 -7.76
CA GLY A 299 14.31 9.80 -6.97
C GLY A 299 14.61 10.54 -5.67
N PHE A 300 14.77 9.80 -4.57
CA PHE A 300 15.15 10.40 -3.28
C PHE A 300 16.67 10.51 -3.09
N SER A 301 17.41 9.48 -3.52
CA SER A 301 18.87 9.40 -3.32
C SER A 301 19.56 8.51 -4.35
N GLY A 302 20.89 8.44 -4.27
CA GLY A 302 21.73 7.66 -5.18
C GLY A 302 22.08 8.40 -6.48
N SER A 303 22.75 7.69 -7.39
CA SER A 303 23.17 8.23 -8.71
C SER A 303 22.69 7.39 -9.90
N GLY A 304 22.10 6.22 -9.66
CA GLY A 304 21.62 5.33 -10.74
C GLY A 304 20.32 5.79 -11.38
N LEU A 305 20.09 5.35 -12.63
CA LEU A 305 18.84 5.55 -13.38
C LEU A 305 17.66 4.83 -12.71
N LYS A 306 16.64 5.55 -12.23
CA LYS A 306 15.42 4.94 -11.72
C LYS A 306 14.31 5.06 -12.76
N THR A 307 13.47 4.04 -12.86
CA THR A 307 12.41 4.02 -13.86
C THR A 307 11.04 3.87 -13.20
N PHE A 308 10.10 4.71 -13.60
CA PHE A 308 8.68 4.46 -13.38
C PHE A 308 8.07 3.84 -14.63
N GLN A 309 7.43 2.68 -14.51
CA GLN A 309 6.65 2.07 -15.58
C GLN A 309 5.16 2.14 -15.23
N VAL A 310 4.35 2.72 -16.11
CA VAL A 310 2.97 3.10 -15.80
C VAL A 310 1.98 2.62 -16.86
N GLY A 311 0.78 2.19 -16.46
CA GLY A 311 -0.37 2.04 -17.36
C GLY A 311 -0.76 0.60 -17.70
N ALA A 312 -0.17 -0.40 -17.04
CA ALA A 312 -0.43 -1.82 -17.30
C ALA A 312 -1.90 -2.24 -17.04
N LEU A 313 -2.66 -1.44 -16.28
CA LEU A 313 -4.11 -1.64 -16.09
C LEU A 313 -4.95 -1.28 -17.32
N ASN A 314 -4.36 -0.71 -18.37
CA ASN A 314 -5.03 -0.32 -19.61
C ASN A 314 -6.14 0.74 -19.42
N THR A 315 -6.22 1.36 -18.25
CA THR A 315 -7.15 2.44 -17.94
C THR A 315 -6.57 3.80 -18.34
N SER A 316 -7.44 4.75 -18.70
CA SER A 316 -7.03 6.13 -18.91
C SER A 316 -7.06 6.89 -17.59
N THR A 317 -5.97 7.59 -17.28
CA THR A 317 -5.78 8.29 -16.01
C THR A 317 -5.18 9.67 -16.20
N THR A 318 -5.33 10.52 -15.18
CA THR A 318 -4.77 11.88 -15.14
C THR A 318 -3.94 12.04 -13.87
N TYR A 319 -2.74 12.58 -14.01
CA TYR A 319 -1.85 12.91 -12.90
C TYR A 319 -1.46 14.39 -12.96
N ALA A 320 -1.83 15.11 -11.90
CA ALA A 320 -1.62 16.54 -11.78
C ALA A 320 -0.22 16.92 -11.29
N GLY A 321 0.44 16.01 -10.58
CA GLY A 321 1.78 16.21 -10.05
C GLY A 321 2.86 16.22 -11.13
N SER A 322 4.05 16.59 -10.70
CA SER A 322 5.26 16.64 -11.53
C SER A 322 6.07 15.36 -11.45
N ILE A 323 6.89 15.11 -12.48
CA ILE A 323 7.91 14.07 -12.51
C ILE A 323 9.29 14.75 -12.54
N GLN A 324 10.18 14.42 -11.62
CA GLN A 324 11.45 15.11 -11.41
C GLN A 324 12.59 14.13 -11.14
N ASP A 325 13.81 14.45 -11.59
CA ASP A 325 15.01 13.64 -11.34
C ASP A 325 15.31 13.54 -9.83
N ASN A 326 15.62 14.69 -9.24
CA ASN A 326 15.89 14.81 -7.82
C ASN A 326 15.12 16.00 -7.19
N PRO A 327 13.87 15.79 -6.76
CA PRO A 327 13.10 16.80 -6.05
C PRO A 327 13.62 17.10 -4.62
N GLN A 328 14.51 16.29 -4.04
CA GLN A 328 15.08 16.52 -2.70
C GLN A 328 16.61 16.34 -2.70
N THR A 329 17.33 17.46 -2.51
CA THR A 329 18.77 17.77 -2.71
C THR A 329 19.87 16.72 -2.45
N THR A 330 19.61 15.52 -1.93
CA THR A 330 20.62 14.47 -1.73
C THR A 330 20.80 13.58 -2.95
N GLY A 331 22.01 13.54 -3.52
CA GLY A 331 22.33 12.71 -4.68
C GLY A 331 21.91 13.32 -6.03
N SER A 332 22.03 12.54 -7.09
CA SER A 332 21.64 12.96 -8.45
C SER A 332 21.04 11.80 -9.23
N PRO A 333 19.94 11.19 -8.72
CA PRO A 333 19.22 10.17 -9.48
C PRO A 333 18.66 10.76 -10.77
N THR A 334 18.67 9.95 -11.83
CA THR A 334 17.98 10.27 -13.09
C THR A 334 16.70 9.47 -13.15
N ILE A 335 15.59 10.08 -13.52
CA ILE A 335 14.32 9.41 -13.74
C ILE A 335 14.10 9.15 -15.23
N ALA A 336 13.95 7.87 -15.59
CA ALA A 336 13.32 7.43 -16.82
C ALA A 336 11.84 7.13 -16.59
N PHE A 337 11.05 7.24 -17.65
CA PHE A 337 9.61 7.04 -17.60
C PHE A 337 9.16 6.12 -18.73
N ILE A 338 8.42 5.05 -18.41
CA ILE A 338 7.90 4.10 -19.39
C ILE A 338 6.38 4.07 -19.30
N LYS A 339 5.69 4.37 -20.40
CA LYS A 339 4.25 4.17 -20.54
C LYS A 339 3.98 2.83 -21.23
N VAL A 340 3.15 2.00 -20.63
CA VAL A 340 2.67 0.71 -21.15
C VAL A 340 1.14 0.66 -21.13
N GLY A 341 0.56 -0.39 -21.72
CA GLY A 341 -0.87 -0.61 -21.77
C GLY A 341 -1.64 0.36 -22.67
N SER A 342 -2.86 0.01 -23.05
CA SER A 342 -3.62 0.71 -24.10
C SER A 342 -4.24 2.04 -23.68
N GLY A 343 -4.32 2.33 -22.38
CA GLY A 343 -4.95 3.54 -21.86
C GLY A 343 -4.16 4.82 -22.13
N THR A 344 -4.78 5.96 -21.87
CA THR A 344 -4.14 7.29 -21.95
C THR A 344 -3.71 7.75 -20.55
N LEU A 345 -2.43 8.06 -20.36
CA LEU A 345 -1.96 8.81 -19.19
C LEU A 345 -1.84 10.30 -19.57
N THR A 346 -2.56 11.17 -18.87
CA THR A 346 -2.48 12.62 -19.04
C THR A 346 -1.70 13.26 -17.89
N LEU A 347 -0.56 13.87 -18.20
CA LEU A 347 0.29 14.63 -17.27
C LEU A 347 -0.02 16.12 -17.40
N THR A 348 -0.64 16.71 -16.38
CA THR A 348 -1.11 18.09 -16.44
C THR A 348 -0.13 19.09 -15.82
N SER A 349 0.91 18.63 -15.13
CA SER A 349 1.90 19.51 -14.50
C SER A 349 2.68 20.33 -15.52
N ASN A 350 3.00 21.56 -15.14
CA ASN A 350 3.91 22.45 -15.85
C ASN A 350 5.37 22.34 -15.37
N ALA A 351 5.68 21.39 -14.48
CA ALA A 351 6.97 21.27 -13.80
C ALA A 351 7.62 19.89 -13.97
N ASN A 352 7.39 19.21 -15.09
CA ASN A 352 8.10 17.96 -15.40
C ASN A 352 9.56 18.26 -15.76
N THR A 353 10.51 17.83 -14.93
CA THR A 353 11.95 18.19 -15.06
C THR A 353 12.89 17.00 -15.18
N TYR A 354 12.38 15.77 -15.23
CA TYR A 354 13.22 14.56 -15.36
C TYR A 354 14.00 14.51 -16.69
N THR A 355 15.24 14.03 -16.62
CA THR A 355 16.18 14.03 -17.76
C THR A 355 16.36 12.66 -18.42
N GLY A 356 15.97 11.57 -17.75
CA GLY A 356 16.06 10.22 -18.29
C GLY A 356 15.10 9.99 -19.46
N ALA A 357 15.29 8.88 -20.17
CA ALA A 357 14.50 8.61 -21.37
C ALA A 357 13.00 8.47 -21.07
N THR A 358 12.16 9.09 -21.90
CA THR A 358 10.71 8.85 -21.92
C THR A 358 10.40 7.80 -22.98
N THR A 359 9.85 6.65 -22.59
CA THR A 359 9.50 5.56 -23.52
C THR A 359 7.99 5.31 -23.51
N VAL A 360 7.35 5.27 -24.68
CA VAL A 360 5.93 4.87 -24.81
C VAL A 360 5.86 3.55 -25.57
N ASN A 361 5.64 2.46 -24.83
CA ASN A 361 5.53 1.12 -25.39
C ASN A 361 4.14 0.83 -25.98
N ALA A 362 3.08 1.38 -25.36
CA ALA A 362 1.70 1.25 -25.82
C ALA A 362 0.80 2.37 -25.25
N GLY A 363 -0.31 2.64 -25.91
CA GLY A 363 -1.30 3.63 -25.51
C GLY A 363 -0.78 5.06 -25.68
N THR A 364 -1.41 6.02 -24.99
CA THR A 364 -1.07 7.44 -25.14
C THR A 364 -0.44 8.01 -23.88
N LEU A 365 0.65 8.77 -24.04
CA LEU A 365 1.18 9.68 -23.02
C LEU A 365 0.91 11.13 -23.46
N ALA A 366 0.00 11.81 -22.79
CA ALA A 366 -0.39 13.16 -23.12
C ALA A 366 0.19 14.16 -22.11
N PHE A 367 0.80 15.24 -22.59
CA PHE A 367 1.23 16.37 -21.78
C PHE A 367 0.32 17.56 -22.02
N SER A 368 -0.22 18.15 -20.96
CA SER A 368 -1.15 19.29 -21.06
C SER A 368 -0.46 20.64 -20.93
N ALA A 369 0.71 20.69 -20.29
CA ALA A 369 1.40 21.95 -19.96
C ALA A 369 2.90 21.91 -20.25
N ALA A 370 3.68 21.15 -19.49
CA ALA A 370 5.12 21.04 -19.72
C ALA A 370 5.55 19.64 -20.13
N VAL A 371 6.46 19.61 -21.09
CA VAL A 371 7.19 18.43 -21.50
C VAL A 371 8.52 18.35 -20.74
N PRO A 372 8.96 17.14 -20.36
CA PRO A 372 10.19 16.93 -19.62
C PRO A 372 11.45 17.48 -20.29
N SER A 373 12.44 17.79 -19.45
CA SER A 373 13.78 18.22 -19.86
C SER A 373 14.58 17.10 -20.54
N SER A 374 14.11 15.85 -20.49
CA SER A 374 14.66 14.70 -21.21
C SER A 374 15.04 15.01 -22.65
N ASN A 375 16.24 14.62 -23.04
CA ASN A 375 16.75 14.81 -24.41
C ASN A 375 16.49 13.59 -25.30
N THR A 376 15.94 12.51 -24.75
CA THR A 376 15.74 11.24 -25.46
C THR A 376 14.32 10.71 -25.27
N TRP A 377 13.62 10.56 -26.39
CA TRP A 377 12.21 10.21 -26.46
C TRP A 377 12.08 8.96 -27.31
N ASN A 378 11.60 7.86 -26.74
CA ASN A 378 11.44 6.60 -27.45
C ASN A 378 9.94 6.32 -27.62
N ILE A 379 9.50 6.13 -28.85
CA ILE A 379 8.12 5.74 -29.14
C ILE A 379 8.17 4.35 -29.78
N ALA A 380 7.66 3.35 -29.07
CA ALA A 380 7.56 2.01 -29.61
C ALA A 380 6.37 1.93 -30.57
N VAL A 381 6.58 1.27 -31.68
CA VAL A 381 5.54 0.96 -32.66
C VAL A 381 5.48 -0.55 -32.73
N ASN A 382 4.37 -1.12 -32.25
CA ASN A 382 4.20 -2.56 -32.22
C ASN A 382 3.75 -3.04 -33.60
N ALA A 383 4.68 -3.68 -34.29
CA ALA A 383 4.58 -4.34 -35.58
C ALA A 383 3.70 -5.60 -35.47
N THR A 384 2.41 -5.40 -35.21
CA THR A 384 1.34 -6.39 -35.39
C THR A 384 0.76 -6.28 -36.82
N ALA A 385 -0.12 -7.20 -37.22
CA ALA A 385 -0.80 -7.12 -38.53
C ALA A 385 -1.72 -5.89 -38.66
N ALA A 386 -2.12 -5.26 -37.55
CA ALA A 386 -2.95 -4.07 -37.50
C ALA A 386 -2.47 -3.13 -36.37
N PRO A 387 -1.40 -2.34 -36.57
CA PRO A 387 -0.96 -1.36 -35.59
C PRO A 387 -2.06 -0.31 -35.36
N SER A 388 -2.32 0.01 -34.10
CA SER A 388 -3.31 0.96 -33.62
C SER A 388 -2.70 1.81 -32.50
N SER A 389 -3.37 2.90 -32.12
CA SER A 389 -2.96 3.71 -30.96
C SER A 389 -3.03 2.95 -29.63
N THR A 390 -3.70 1.80 -29.58
CA THR A 390 -3.83 0.97 -28.38
C THR A 390 -2.70 -0.04 -28.23
N ASN A 391 -2.12 -0.52 -29.33
CA ASN A 391 -1.01 -1.49 -29.32
C ASN A 391 0.35 -0.85 -29.60
N SER A 392 0.38 0.39 -30.10
CA SER A 392 1.58 1.21 -30.33
C SER A 392 1.59 2.41 -29.39
N GLY A 393 2.77 2.98 -29.16
CA GLY A 393 2.91 4.21 -28.38
C GLY A 393 2.48 5.45 -29.16
N LEU A 394 1.74 6.32 -28.49
CA LEU A 394 1.38 7.66 -28.94
C LEU A 394 1.80 8.69 -27.89
N MET A 395 2.12 9.89 -28.37
CA MET A 395 2.43 10.99 -27.49
C MET A 395 1.79 12.29 -27.98
N THR A 396 1.12 12.98 -27.07
CA THR A 396 0.50 14.28 -27.33
C THR A 396 1.26 15.36 -26.58
N ILE A 397 1.70 16.40 -27.29
CA ILE A 397 2.41 17.55 -26.72
C ILE A 397 1.57 18.82 -26.87
N PRO A 398 1.70 19.80 -25.96
CA PRO A 398 1.02 21.09 -26.09
C PRO A 398 1.49 21.85 -27.34
N SER A 399 0.58 22.63 -27.94
CA SER A 399 0.82 23.39 -29.17
C SER A 399 1.96 24.41 -29.11
N PHE A 400 2.30 24.89 -27.92
CA PHE A 400 3.30 25.93 -27.69
C PHE A 400 4.71 25.39 -27.42
N LEU A 401 4.90 24.07 -27.44
CA LEU A 401 6.16 23.44 -27.07
C LEU A 401 7.11 23.24 -28.26
N SER A 402 8.39 23.57 -28.08
CA SER A 402 9.47 23.29 -29.02
C SER A 402 10.15 21.94 -28.75
N LEU A 403 10.34 21.15 -29.79
CA LEU A 403 11.18 19.93 -29.79
C LEU A 403 12.64 20.22 -30.17
N ALA A 404 13.05 21.49 -30.21
CA ALA A 404 14.41 21.88 -30.54
C ALA A 404 15.43 21.21 -29.60
N GLY A 405 16.43 20.53 -30.19
CA GLY A 405 17.49 19.85 -29.43
C GLY A 405 17.09 18.51 -28.80
N LYS A 406 15.86 18.02 -29.07
CA LYS A 406 15.39 16.70 -28.63
C LYS A 406 15.69 15.63 -29.67
N THR A 407 15.99 14.42 -29.20
CA THR A 407 16.09 13.21 -30.03
C THR A 407 14.84 12.38 -29.85
N VAL A 408 14.14 12.09 -30.95
CA VAL A 408 12.97 11.19 -30.96
C VAL A 408 13.34 9.92 -31.71
N ASN A 409 13.42 8.81 -30.99
CA ASN A 409 13.62 7.47 -31.53
C ASN A 409 12.26 6.82 -31.76
N ILE A 410 12.05 6.29 -32.97
CA ILE A 410 10.92 5.44 -33.29
C ILE A 410 11.44 4.00 -33.32
N VAL A 411 10.99 3.20 -32.37
CA VAL A 411 11.46 1.81 -32.18
C VAL A 411 10.38 0.87 -32.69
N LEU A 412 10.67 0.14 -33.77
CA LEU A 412 9.80 -0.94 -34.22
C LEU A 412 9.98 -2.15 -33.29
N THR A 413 8.91 -2.63 -32.69
CA THR A 413 8.89 -3.83 -31.83
C THR A 413 7.93 -4.86 -32.43
N GLY A 414 8.29 -6.14 -32.49
CA GLY A 414 7.41 -7.20 -33.05
C GLY A 414 7.94 -7.84 -34.34
N ALA A 415 7.15 -8.76 -34.91
CA ALA A 415 7.58 -9.69 -35.97
C ALA A 415 7.07 -9.34 -37.39
N SER A 416 6.36 -8.23 -37.59
CA SER A 416 5.82 -7.90 -38.93
C SER A 416 6.86 -7.24 -39.84
N THR A 417 6.75 -7.55 -41.14
CA THR A 417 7.74 -7.21 -42.17
C THR A 417 7.33 -6.05 -43.08
N GLY A 418 6.24 -5.32 -42.78
CA GLY A 418 5.74 -4.26 -43.67
C GLY A 418 4.87 -3.22 -42.99
N PHE A 419 5.22 -1.94 -43.16
CA PHE A 419 4.43 -0.80 -42.69
C PHE A 419 4.72 0.49 -43.50
N THR A 420 3.77 1.44 -43.64
CA THR A 420 3.84 2.63 -44.55
C THR A 420 3.17 3.90 -43.99
N TRP A 421 3.77 5.11 -44.15
CA TRP A 421 3.39 6.35 -43.40
C TRP A 421 2.78 7.35 -44.33
N THR A 422 2.11 8.30 -43.68
CA THR A 422 2.01 9.67 -44.19
C THR A 422 2.30 10.67 -43.07
N ALA A 423 3.24 11.60 -43.26
CA ALA A 423 3.38 12.79 -42.41
C ALA A 423 2.54 13.92 -43.00
N MET A 424 1.90 14.73 -42.15
CA MET A 424 1.31 16.02 -42.54
C MET A 424 2.33 17.15 -42.34
N THR A 425 2.18 18.18 -43.17
CA THR A 425 3.05 19.35 -43.37
C THR A 425 3.17 20.25 -42.14
N PHE A 426 4.35 20.89 -41.94
CA PHE A 426 4.52 22.02 -41.01
C PHE A 426 4.55 23.34 -41.77
N PRO A 427 3.61 24.25 -41.43
CA PRO A 427 3.99 25.40 -40.63
C PRO A 427 3.17 25.47 -39.32
N GLY A 428 3.86 25.49 -38.19
CA GLY A 428 3.33 26.06 -36.93
C GLY A 428 2.40 25.21 -36.05
N LEU A 429 2.54 23.88 -35.96
CA LEU A 429 2.03 23.06 -34.84
C LEU A 429 2.47 21.60 -35.05
N LEU A 430 3.19 20.95 -34.12
CA LEU A 430 3.63 19.56 -34.27
C LEU A 430 2.69 18.59 -33.53
N THR A 431 1.76 17.95 -34.26
CA THR A 431 0.96 16.82 -33.75
C THR A 431 1.51 15.51 -34.36
N LEU A 432 1.99 14.60 -33.51
CA LEU A 432 2.47 13.28 -33.94
C LEU A 432 1.31 12.27 -33.87
N ILE A 433 0.78 11.83 -35.02
CA ILE A 433 -0.32 10.84 -35.11
C ILE A 433 0.19 9.59 -35.83
N GLY A 434 0.46 8.50 -35.10
CA GLY A 434 0.71 7.15 -35.65
C GLY A 434 1.90 7.02 -36.61
N PRO A 435 2.30 5.82 -37.07
CA PRO A 435 3.66 5.60 -37.58
C PRO A 435 3.81 5.34 -39.09
N THR A 436 5.01 5.66 -39.59
CA THR A 436 5.97 5.10 -40.60
C THR A 436 6.87 6.26 -41.14
N LEU A 437 7.56 6.19 -42.30
CA LEU A 437 8.35 7.31 -42.86
C LEU A 437 8.44 7.30 -44.41
N LYS A 438 8.43 8.49 -45.07
CA LYS A 438 8.92 8.71 -46.46
C LYS A 438 9.70 10.04 -46.56
N ILE A 439 10.78 10.05 -47.34
CA ILE A 439 11.63 11.22 -47.63
C ILE A 439 11.54 11.50 -49.14
N ASN A 440 11.18 12.73 -49.54
CA ASN A 440 11.19 13.23 -50.93
C ASN A 440 10.47 12.35 -51.98
N GLY A 441 9.25 11.89 -51.72
CA GLY A 441 8.40 11.26 -52.75
C GLY A 441 8.82 9.87 -53.22
N ALA A 442 9.91 9.28 -52.70
CA ALA A 442 10.32 7.92 -53.04
C ALA A 442 9.57 6.87 -52.20
N THR A 443 9.11 5.80 -52.86
CA THR A 443 8.56 4.60 -52.20
C THR A 443 9.69 3.76 -51.64
N VAL A 444 9.77 3.67 -50.30
CA VAL A 444 10.65 2.69 -49.63
C VAL A 444 9.84 1.42 -49.44
N THR A 445 10.12 0.41 -50.26
CA THR A 445 9.65 -0.97 -50.07
C THR A 445 10.33 -1.57 -48.84
N SER A 446 9.55 -2.28 -48.03
CA SER A 446 9.94 -2.81 -46.73
C SER A 446 11.06 -3.84 -46.81
N GLY A 447 12.20 -3.50 -46.24
CA GLY A 447 13.27 -4.41 -45.86
C GLY A 447 13.87 -4.01 -44.51
N VAL A 448 13.05 -3.51 -43.58
CA VAL A 448 13.52 -3.03 -42.27
C VAL A 448 13.75 -4.24 -41.37
N ALA A 449 15.00 -4.69 -41.26
CA ALA A 449 15.42 -5.59 -40.20
C ALA A 449 15.35 -4.85 -38.85
N SER A 450 15.10 -5.60 -37.76
CA SER A 450 15.00 -5.08 -36.39
C SER A 450 16.17 -4.14 -36.06
N GLY A 451 15.85 -2.87 -35.80
CA GLY A 451 16.81 -1.80 -35.49
C GLY A 451 16.12 -0.45 -35.73
N GLY A 452 15.93 0.35 -34.67
CA GLY A 452 15.10 1.55 -34.69
C GLY A 452 15.52 2.62 -35.72
N THR A 453 14.64 3.58 -35.97
CA THR A 453 14.97 4.78 -36.78
C THR A 453 15.05 5.98 -35.83
N THR A 454 16.18 6.67 -35.82
CA THR A 454 16.36 7.90 -35.03
C THR A 454 15.99 9.11 -35.87
N VAL A 455 15.14 9.97 -35.33
CA VAL A 455 14.73 11.24 -35.94
C VAL A 455 15.20 12.38 -35.05
N THR A 456 16.11 13.21 -35.56
CA THR A 456 16.62 14.39 -34.86
C THR A 456 16.05 15.67 -35.48
N PHE A 457 15.47 16.54 -34.64
CA PHE A 457 14.90 17.82 -35.06
C PHE A 457 15.89 18.97 -34.84
N ASN A 458 16.28 19.66 -35.93
CA ASN A 458 17.11 20.86 -35.85
C ASN A 458 16.29 22.12 -36.14
N ALA A 459 15.94 22.86 -35.09
CA ALA A 459 15.11 24.06 -35.19
C ALA A 459 15.79 25.26 -35.89
N LEU A 460 17.13 25.31 -35.93
CA LEU A 460 17.88 26.40 -36.57
C LEU A 460 17.89 26.29 -38.11
N SER A 461 17.60 25.10 -38.64
CA SER A 461 17.65 24.84 -40.08
C SER A 461 16.34 24.32 -40.67
N GLY A 462 15.34 24.01 -39.84
CA GLY A 462 14.10 23.37 -40.29
C GLY A 462 14.33 21.98 -40.90
N THR A 463 15.48 21.36 -40.63
CA THR A 463 15.86 20.07 -41.22
C THR A 463 15.53 18.90 -40.28
N LEU A 464 14.98 17.83 -40.89
CA LEU A 464 14.74 16.55 -40.25
C LEU A 464 15.89 15.61 -40.63
N THR A 465 16.71 15.21 -39.66
CA THR A 465 17.74 14.19 -39.91
C THR A 465 17.22 12.85 -39.46
N VAL A 466 17.05 11.93 -40.41
CA VAL A 466 16.70 10.53 -40.13
C VAL A 466 17.98 9.72 -40.22
N LYS A 467 18.42 9.16 -39.09
CA LYS A 467 19.60 8.28 -39.01
C LYS A 467 19.14 6.85 -38.72
N ARG A 468 19.63 5.91 -39.52
CA ARG A 468 19.57 4.49 -39.21
C ARG A 468 20.78 4.11 -38.36
#